data_AF-A0A1B0GPG3-F1
#
_entry.id   AF-A0A1B0GPG3-F1
#
_cell.length_a   1.000
_cell.length_b   1.000
_cell.length_c   1.000
_cell.angle_alpha   90.00
_cell.angle_beta   90.00
_cell.angle_gamma   90.00
#
_symmetry.space_group_name_H-M   'P 1'
#
loop_
_entity.id
_entity.type
_entity.pdbx_description
1 polymer ?
#
loop_
_entity_poly.entity_id
_entity_poly.type
_entity_poly.pdbx_seq_one_letter_code
_entity_poly.pdbx_strand_id
1 'polypeptide(L)'
;MVVGLQALEFADCLLDSPEFRENLSRHEKELDKTSQQIKRIIKEIKDLLTAARNLSRAQRALSKSLGEFNFEFIGSNQTEDEQTIVASLEQFSQLINTIEEERGRMLEQTQDNIVSALEYFRKEHIGGVKERKKLFGKKTAKFCQAQERFLSMSTKKSDLIIQEVIAFTN
;
A
#
# COMPACT_ATOMS: atom_id res chain seq x y z
N MET A 1 -6.93 25.59 14.20
CA MET A 1 -6.54 25.63 12.77
C MET A 1 -5.65 24.43 12.50
N VAL A 2 -6.01 23.55 11.56
CA VAL A 2 -5.10 22.47 11.15
C VAL A 2 -4.00 23.13 10.33
N VAL A 3 -2.84 23.37 10.94
CA VAL A 3 -1.68 23.88 10.22
C VAL A 3 -1.11 22.69 9.45
N GLY A 4 -1.25 22.72 8.13
CA GLY A 4 -0.64 21.73 7.24
C GLY A 4 0.89 21.77 7.33
N LEU A 5 1.55 20.76 6.76
CA LEU A 5 3.00 20.79 6.63
C LEU A 5 3.42 21.97 5.76
N GLN A 6 4.35 22.79 6.24
CA GLN A 6 4.90 23.90 5.46
C GLN A 6 5.78 23.35 4.34
N ALA A 7 5.81 24.01 3.18
CA ALA A 7 6.66 23.61 2.06
C ALA A 7 8.14 23.52 2.47
N LEU A 8 8.88 22.62 1.81
CA LEU A 8 10.32 22.50 1.96
C LEU A 8 10.98 23.21 0.77
N GLU A 9 11.59 24.35 1.03
CA GLU A 9 12.27 25.14 0.00
C GLU A 9 13.74 24.72 -0.13
N PHE A 10 14.24 24.68 -1.38
CA PHE A 10 15.65 24.35 -1.63
C PHE A 10 16.61 25.41 -1.06
N ALA A 11 16.20 26.68 -1.05
CA ALA A 11 16.98 27.76 -0.47
C ALA A 11 17.19 27.55 1.05
N ASP A 12 16.16 27.14 1.76
CA ASP A 12 16.22 26.87 3.20
C ASP A 12 17.07 25.63 3.51
N CYS A 13 17.06 24.64 2.61
CA CYS A 13 17.93 23.47 2.69
C CYS A 13 19.41 23.85 2.62
N LEU A 14 19.77 24.82 1.77
CA LEU A 14 21.13 25.33 1.66
C LEU A 14 21.59 26.03 2.95
N LEU A 15 20.69 26.79 3.59
CA LEU A 15 20.96 27.47 4.86
C LEU A 15 21.04 26.50 6.05
N ASP A 16 20.46 25.31 5.90
CA ASP A 16 20.43 24.23 6.89
C ASP A 16 19.97 24.69 8.30
N SER A 17 18.98 25.59 8.34
CA SER A 17 18.54 26.19 9.60
C SER A 17 17.86 25.17 10.54
N PRO A 18 17.88 25.40 11.87
CA PRO A 18 17.14 24.55 12.81
C PRO A 18 15.64 24.45 12.49
N GLU A 19 15.03 25.55 12.04
CA GLU A 19 13.61 25.59 11.65
C GLU A 19 13.34 24.73 10.40
N PHE A 20 14.21 24.80 9.39
CA PHE A 20 14.14 23.93 8.22
C PHE A 20 14.24 22.45 8.62
N ARG A 21 15.19 22.11 9.52
CA ARG A 21 15.37 20.74 10.04
C ARG A 21 14.16 20.24 10.81
N GLU A 22 13.52 21.10 11.60
CA GLU A 22 12.28 20.76 12.29
C GLU A 22 11.13 20.53 11.30
N ASN A 23 10.98 21.39 10.29
CA ASN A 23 9.98 21.21 9.23
C ASN A 23 10.22 19.89 8.46
N LEU A 24 11.45 19.62 8.02
CA LEU A 24 11.82 18.36 7.38
C LEU A 24 11.49 17.15 8.26
N SER A 25 11.78 17.21 9.56
CA SER A 25 11.45 16.15 10.52
C SER A 25 9.94 15.91 10.61
N ARG A 26 9.11 16.96 10.56
CA ARG A 26 7.64 16.83 10.51
C ARG A 26 7.18 16.08 9.24
N HIS A 27 7.73 16.42 8.08
CA HIS A 27 7.45 15.68 6.82
C HIS A 27 7.85 14.21 6.90
N GLU A 28 9.03 13.92 7.43
CA GLU A 28 9.51 12.54 7.59
C GLU A 28 8.61 11.71 8.51
N LYS A 29 8.13 12.29 9.62
CA LYS A 29 7.17 11.63 10.53
C LYS A 29 5.84 11.35 9.86
N GLU A 30 5.29 12.32 9.13
CA GLU A 30 4.03 12.13 8.42
C GLU A 30 4.16 11.09 7.31
N LEU A 31 5.32 10.99 6.64
CA LEU A 31 5.59 9.94 5.67
C LEU A 31 5.61 8.54 6.32
N ASP A 32 6.25 8.39 7.48
CA ASP A 32 6.27 7.12 8.22
C ASP A 32 4.87 6.70 8.67
N LYS A 33 4.10 7.64 9.21
CA LYS A 33 2.70 7.45 9.61
C LYS A 33 1.83 7.04 8.41
N THR A 34 1.95 7.74 7.29
CA THR A 34 1.25 7.42 6.04
C THR A 34 1.60 6.01 5.56
N SER A 35 2.88 5.61 5.61
CA SER A 35 3.31 4.25 5.26
C SER A 35 2.65 3.17 6.10
N GLN A 36 2.48 3.42 7.41
CA GLN A 36 1.82 2.50 8.33
C GLN A 36 0.32 2.42 8.08
N GLN A 37 -0.34 3.56 7.85
CA GLN A 37 -1.76 3.62 7.51
C GLN A 37 -2.06 2.86 6.21
N ILE A 38 -1.28 3.07 5.15
CA ILE A 38 -1.43 2.32 3.89
C ILE A 38 -1.21 0.83 4.11
N LYS A 39 -0.22 0.43 4.93
CA LYS A 39 0.00 -0.99 5.28
C LYS A 39 -1.24 -1.60 5.95
N ARG A 40 -1.88 -0.86 6.85
CA ARG A 40 -3.09 -1.29 7.56
C ARG A 40 -4.27 -1.44 6.59
N ILE A 41 -4.49 -0.46 5.72
CA ILE A 41 -5.52 -0.50 4.67
C ILE A 41 -5.33 -1.71 3.76
N ILE A 42 -4.10 -1.96 3.28
CA ILE A 42 -3.79 -3.14 2.46
C ILE A 42 -4.17 -4.44 3.20
N LYS A 43 -3.85 -4.52 4.50
CA LYS A 43 -4.20 -5.68 5.32
C LYS A 43 -5.72 -5.85 5.44
N GLU A 44 -6.44 -4.78 5.75
CA GLU A 44 -7.90 -4.79 5.86
C GLU A 44 -8.57 -5.22 4.54
N ILE A 45 -8.08 -4.75 3.39
CA ILE A 45 -8.56 -5.18 2.08
C ILE A 45 -8.30 -6.67 1.86
N LYS A 46 -7.09 -7.18 2.17
CA LYS A 46 -6.78 -8.61 2.02
C LYS A 46 -7.64 -9.50 2.93
N ASP A 47 -7.90 -9.04 4.15
CA ASP A 47 -8.78 -9.75 5.10
C ASP A 47 -10.22 -9.77 4.56
N LEU A 48 -10.72 -8.66 3.99
CA LEU A 48 -12.03 -8.58 3.31
C LEU A 48 -12.11 -9.52 2.11
N LEU A 49 -11.10 -9.53 1.23
CA LEU A 49 -11.05 -10.44 0.07
C LEU A 49 -11.11 -11.90 0.52
N THR A 50 -10.44 -12.24 1.63
CA THR A 50 -10.47 -13.59 2.19
C THR A 50 -11.86 -13.96 2.71
N ALA A 51 -12.53 -13.05 3.43
CA ALA A 51 -13.90 -13.24 3.88
C ALA A 51 -14.87 -13.43 2.70
N ALA A 52 -14.73 -12.62 1.64
CA ALA A 52 -15.54 -12.75 0.43
C ALA A 52 -15.32 -14.09 -0.27
N ARG A 53 -14.08 -14.60 -0.35
CA ARG A 53 -13.81 -15.96 -0.87
C ARG A 53 -14.46 -17.05 -0.02
N ASN A 54 -14.53 -16.88 1.30
CA ASN A 54 -15.23 -17.83 2.17
C ASN A 54 -16.73 -17.83 1.91
N LEU A 55 -17.34 -16.65 1.77
CA LEU A 55 -18.73 -16.51 1.38
C LEU A 55 -18.98 -17.19 0.03
N SER A 56 -18.15 -16.92 -0.97
CA SER A 56 -18.26 -17.55 -2.28
C SER A 56 -18.21 -19.07 -2.24
N ARG A 57 -17.35 -19.66 -1.39
CA ARG A 57 -17.31 -21.11 -1.19
C ARG A 57 -18.61 -21.64 -0.61
N ALA A 58 -19.18 -20.96 0.39
CA ALA A 58 -20.45 -21.34 0.97
C ALA A 58 -21.61 -21.22 -0.03
N GLN A 59 -21.65 -20.14 -0.82
CA GLN A 59 -22.67 -19.95 -1.85
C GLN A 59 -22.58 -20.98 -2.98
N ARG A 60 -21.37 -21.33 -3.43
CA ARG A 60 -21.18 -22.41 -4.41
C ARG A 60 -21.57 -23.78 -3.87
N ALA A 61 -21.29 -24.05 -2.59
CA ALA A 61 -21.74 -25.29 -1.95
C ALA A 61 -23.27 -25.39 -1.89
N LEU A 62 -23.95 -24.29 -1.50
CA LEU A 62 -25.42 -24.22 -1.54
C LEU A 62 -25.96 -24.38 -2.97
N SER A 63 -25.38 -23.66 -3.94
CA SER A 63 -25.75 -23.79 -5.35
C SER A 63 -25.62 -25.24 -5.84
N LYS A 64 -24.56 -25.95 -5.45
CA LYS A 64 -24.39 -27.36 -5.75
C LYS A 64 -25.52 -28.21 -5.15
N SER A 65 -25.83 -28.05 -3.86
CA SER A 65 -26.94 -28.77 -3.22
C SER A 65 -28.28 -28.50 -3.90
N LEU A 66 -28.53 -27.28 -4.36
CA LEU A 66 -29.75 -26.92 -5.10
C LEU A 66 -29.81 -27.58 -6.47
N GLY A 67 -28.70 -27.58 -7.21
CA GLY A 67 -28.63 -28.15 -8.57
C GLY A 67 -28.62 -29.69 -8.58
N GLU A 68 -28.17 -30.32 -7.50
CA GLU A 68 -28.19 -31.79 -7.34
C GLU A 68 -29.48 -32.31 -6.70
N PHE A 69 -30.38 -31.42 -6.27
CA PHE A 69 -31.63 -31.81 -5.63
C PHE A 69 -32.51 -32.61 -6.59
N ASN A 70 -32.97 -33.76 -6.13
CA ASN A 70 -33.91 -34.63 -6.84
C ASN A 70 -34.85 -35.30 -5.84
N PHE A 71 -36.07 -35.64 -6.27
CA PHE A 71 -37.01 -36.43 -5.48
C PHE A 71 -36.77 -37.93 -5.65
N GLU A 72 -37.05 -38.69 -4.59
CA GLU A 72 -37.26 -40.14 -4.72
C GLU A 72 -38.70 -40.38 -5.21
N PHE A 73 -38.84 -41.04 -6.36
CA PHE A 73 -40.17 -41.26 -6.95
C PHE A 73 -40.94 -42.36 -6.22
N ILE A 74 -42.23 -42.13 -5.98
CA ILE A 74 -43.15 -43.17 -5.48
C ILE A 74 -43.81 -43.87 -6.68
N GLY A 75 -43.55 -45.17 -6.84
CA GLY A 75 -44.02 -45.92 -8.01
C GLY A 75 -43.06 -45.75 -9.19
N SER A 76 -43.59 -45.55 -10.40
CA SER A 76 -42.79 -45.53 -11.64
C SER A 76 -42.75 -44.19 -12.37
N ASN A 77 -43.45 -43.16 -11.91
CA ASN A 77 -43.54 -41.86 -12.58
C ASN A 77 -43.28 -40.70 -11.62
N GLN A 78 -42.60 -39.66 -12.11
CA GLN A 78 -42.47 -38.36 -11.45
C GLN A 78 -43.69 -37.48 -11.73
N THR A 79 -44.20 -36.78 -10.72
CA THR A 79 -45.30 -35.81 -10.86
C THR A 79 -44.83 -34.50 -11.52
N GLU A 80 -45.78 -33.75 -12.11
CA GLU A 80 -45.48 -32.43 -12.70
C GLU A 80 -44.97 -31.41 -11.67
N ASP A 81 -45.49 -31.47 -10.44
CA ASP A 81 -45.04 -30.62 -9.33
C ASP A 81 -43.59 -30.91 -8.94
N GLU A 82 -43.21 -32.19 -8.85
CA GLU A 82 -41.83 -32.60 -8.57
C GLU A 82 -40.87 -32.12 -9.67
N GLN A 83 -41.27 -32.22 -10.95
CA GLN A 83 -40.50 -31.69 -12.07
C GLN A 83 -40.32 -30.17 -11.97
N THR A 84 -41.41 -29.47 -11.64
CA THR A 84 -41.41 -28.01 -11.50
C THR A 84 -40.51 -27.54 -10.36
N ILE A 85 -40.54 -28.23 -9.22
CA ILE A 85 -39.69 -27.91 -8.06
C ILE A 85 -38.21 -28.16 -8.38
N VAL A 86 -37.86 -29.32 -8.97
CA VAL A 86 -36.47 -29.63 -9.36
C VAL A 86 -35.94 -28.58 -10.34
N ALA A 87 -36.70 -28.26 -11.38
CA ALA A 87 -36.32 -27.25 -12.36
C ALA A 87 -36.14 -25.86 -11.71
N SER A 88 -36.98 -25.50 -10.74
CA SER A 88 -36.87 -24.22 -10.02
C SER A 88 -35.58 -24.16 -9.18
N LEU A 89 -35.23 -25.24 -8.49
CA LEU A 89 -34.00 -25.30 -7.69
C LEU A 89 -32.75 -25.30 -8.56
N GLU A 90 -32.81 -25.94 -9.74
CA GLU A 90 -31.75 -25.86 -10.75
C GLU A 90 -31.55 -24.42 -11.24
N GLN A 91 -32.63 -23.68 -11.50
CA GLN A 91 -32.54 -22.25 -11.86
C GLN A 91 -31.90 -21.40 -10.77
N PHE A 92 -32.23 -21.64 -9.49
CA PHE A 92 -31.56 -20.96 -8.37
C PHE A 92 -30.08 -21.30 -8.29
N SER A 93 -29.71 -22.57 -8.53
CA SER A 93 -28.31 -23.00 -8.62
C SER A 93 -27.54 -22.21 -9.68
N GLN A 94 -28.09 -22.11 -10.90
CA GLN A 94 -27.50 -21.38 -12.02
C GLN A 94 -27.36 -19.88 -11.74
N LEU A 95 -28.38 -19.26 -11.14
CA LEU A 95 -28.34 -17.84 -10.76
C LEU A 95 -27.23 -17.57 -9.73
N ILE A 96 -27.13 -18.39 -8.69
CA ILE A 96 -26.07 -18.26 -7.69
C ILE A 96 -24.69 -18.41 -8.35
N ASN A 97 -24.50 -19.39 -9.23
CA ASN A 97 -23.22 -19.58 -9.91
C ASN A 97 -22.82 -18.37 -10.75
N THR A 98 -23.75 -17.75 -11.47
CA THR A 98 -23.52 -16.52 -12.23
C THR A 98 -23.04 -15.39 -11.31
N ILE A 99 -23.71 -15.20 -10.17
CA ILE A 99 -23.32 -14.19 -9.16
C ILE A 99 -21.90 -14.47 -8.63
N GLU A 100 -21.58 -15.74 -8.37
CA GLU A 100 -20.27 -16.12 -7.85
C GLU A 100 -19.13 -15.99 -8.87
N GLU A 101 -19.42 -16.07 -10.16
CA GLU A 101 -18.44 -15.79 -11.23
C GLU A 101 -18.13 -14.30 -11.31
N GLU A 102 -19.15 -13.44 -11.26
CA GLU A 102 -18.96 -11.99 -11.23
C GLU A 102 -18.22 -11.55 -9.95
N ARG A 103 -18.56 -12.14 -8.79
CA ARG A 103 -17.81 -11.87 -7.57
C ARG A 103 -16.36 -12.32 -7.70
N GLY A 104 -16.10 -13.50 -8.27
CA GLY A 104 -14.74 -13.98 -8.54
C GLY A 104 -13.91 -12.95 -9.30
N ARG A 105 -14.44 -12.44 -10.43
CA ARG A 105 -13.82 -11.39 -11.23
C ARG A 105 -13.57 -10.11 -10.44
N MET A 106 -14.55 -9.65 -9.67
CA MET A 106 -14.41 -8.45 -8.83
C MET A 106 -13.29 -8.59 -7.79
N LEU A 107 -13.18 -9.76 -7.15
CA LEU A 107 -12.14 -10.01 -6.14
C LEU A 107 -10.73 -10.03 -6.76
N GLU A 108 -10.60 -10.59 -7.96
CA GLU A 108 -9.35 -10.61 -8.73
C GLU A 108 -8.93 -9.20 -9.14
N GLN A 109 -9.86 -8.43 -9.74
CA GLN A 109 -9.62 -7.04 -10.11
C GLN A 109 -9.25 -6.15 -8.90
N THR A 110 -9.83 -6.39 -7.74
CA THR A 110 -9.48 -5.68 -6.51
C THR A 110 -8.06 -6.01 -6.05
N GLN A 111 -7.68 -7.29 -6.13
CA GLN A 111 -6.33 -7.73 -5.79
C GLN A 111 -5.30 -7.09 -6.74
N ASP A 112 -5.58 -7.07 -8.04
CA ASP A 112 -4.61 -6.61 -9.03
C ASP A 112 -4.52 -5.08 -9.10
N ASN A 113 -5.66 -4.38 -9.06
CA ASN A 113 -5.67 -2.94 -9.29
C ASN A 113 -5.58 -2.10 -8.01
N ILE A 114 -6.11 -2.59 -6.88
CA ILE A 114 -6.14 -1.83 -5.63
C ILE A 114 -4.98 -2.26 -4.73
N VAL A 115 -4.89 -3.56 -4.43
CA VAL A 115 -3.85 -4.05 -3.50
C VAL A 115 -2.46 -3.85 -4.10
N SER A 116 -2.22 -4.25 -5.34
CA SER A 116 -0.90 -4.10 -5.97
C SER A 116 -0.51 -2.63 -6.14
N ALA A 117 -1.44 -1.74 -6.51
CA ALA A 117 -1.16 -0.31 -6.63
C ALA A 117 -0.76 0.32 -5.29
N LEU A 118 -1.48 0.01 -4.21
CA LEU A 118 -1.15 0.49 -2.87
C LEU A 118 0.18 -0.09 -2.36
N GLU A 119 0.44 -1.37 -2.63
CA GLU A 119 1.72 -1.99 -2.27
C GLU A 119 2.89 -1.35 -3.01
N TYR A 120 2.75 -1.15 -4.33
CA TYR A 120 3.74 -0.49 -5.16
C TYR A 120 4.00 0.93 -4.66
N PHE A 121 2.94 1.72 -4.45
CA PHE A 121 3.08 3.08 -3.95
C PHE A 121 3.80 3.15 -2.61
N ARG A 122 3.43 2.25 -1.69
CA ARG A 122 4.06 2.18 -0.37
C ARG A 122 5.54 1.77 -0.44
N LYS A 123 5.89 0.81 -1.30
CA LYS A 123 7.26 0.30 -1.42
C LYS A 123 8.16 1.27 -2.18
N GLU A 124 7.72 1.70 -3.36
CA GLU A 124 8.57 2.49 -4.26
C GLU A 124 8.53 3.98 -3.93
N HIS A 125 7.35 4.58 -3.83
CA HIS A 125 7.24 6.03 -3.63
C HIS A 125 7.57 6.42 -2.19
N ILE A 126 7.05 5.71 -1.19
CA ILE A 126 7.38 5.99 0.21
C ILE A 126 8.73 5.36 0.62
N GLY A 127 8.96 4.09 0.32
CA GLY A 127 10.21 3.41 0.67
C GLY A 127 11.43 4.03 0.00
N GLY A 128 11.32 4.47 -1.26
CA GLY A 128 12.40 5.17 -1.96
C GLY A 128 12.81 6.49 -1.30
N VAL A 129 11.88 7.20 -0.65
CA VAL A 129 12.22 8.41 0.13
C VAL A 129 13.05 8.06 1.37
N LYS A 130 12.81 6.90 2.02
CA LYS A 130 13.59 6.46 3.19
C LYS A 130 15.06 6.25 2.85
N GLU A 131 15.35 5.68 1.69
CA GLU A 131 16.73 5.53 1.22
C GLU A 131 17.38 6.89 0.92
N ARG A 132 16.63 7.84 0.33
CA ARG A 132 17.12 9.22 0.14
C ARG A 132 17.39 9.93 1.47
N LYS A 133 16.51 9.77 2.46
CA LYS A 133 16.73 10.28 3.84
C LYS A 133 18.02 9.73 4.44
N LYS A 134 18.26 8.42 4.30
CA LYS A 134 19.50 7.78 4.77
C LYS A 134 20.74 8.34 4.08
N LEU A 135 20.67 8.59 2.77
CA LEU A 135 21.76 9.21 2.02
C LEU A 135 21.99 10.66 2.48
N PHE A 136 20.92 11.44 2.66
CA PHE A 136 20.98 12.82 3.16
C PHE A 136 21.67 12.87 4.52
N GLY A 137 21.25 12.04 5.48
CA GLY A 137 21.90 11.97 6.81
C GLY A 137 23.39 11.63 6.74
N LYS A 138 23.81 10.73 5.83
CA LYS A 138 25.24 10.44 5.61
C LYS A 138 26.00 11.64 5.06
N LYS A 139 25.38 12.43 4.17
CA LYS A 139 25.99 13.64 3.59
C LYS A 139 26.09 14.75 4.65
N THR A 140 25.04 14.96 5.46
CA THR A 140 25.06 15.87 6.62
C THR A 140 26.21 15.52 7.57
N ALA A 141 26.34 14.24 7.98
CA ALA A 141 27.40 13.84 8.90
C ALA A 141 28.82 14.10 8.35
N LYS A 142 29.05 13.84 7.06
CA LYS A 142 30.33 14.14 6.40
C LYS A 142 30.61 15.64 6.34
N PHE A 143 29.59 16.45 6.07
CA PHE A 143 29.70 17.90 6.02
C PHE A 143 30.07 18.47 7.40
N CYS A 144 29.35 18.09 8.46
CA CYS A 144 29.65 18.51 9.83
C CYS A 144 31.08 18.11 10.25
N GLN A 145 31.51 16.88 9.93
CA GLN A 145 32.88 16.44 10.20
C GLN A 145 33.93 17.29 9.46
N ALA A 146 33.67 17.68 8.21
CA ALA A 146 34.58 18.56 7.47
C ALA A 146 34.67 19.96 8.10
N GLN A 147 33.54 20.50 8.56
CA GLN A 147 33.49 21.79 9.24
C GLN A 147 34.26 21.77 10.57
N GLU A 148 34.09 20.73 11.39
CA GLU A 148 34.84 20.54 12.63
C GLU A 148 36.35 20.48 12.37
N ARG A 149 36.78 19.74 11.35
CA ARG A 149 38.19 19.68 10.95
C ARG A 149 38.71 21.05 10.54
N PHE A 150 37.96 21.79 9.73
CA PHE A 150 38.34 23.13 9.30
C PHE A 150 38.51 24.09 10.49
N LEU A 151 37.55 24.10 11.42
CA LEU A 151 37.61 24.91 12.64
C LEU A 151 38.76 24.54 13.56
N SER A 152 39.18 23.27 13.56
CA SER A 152 40.32 22.80 14.34
C SER A 152 41.69 23.18 13.74
N MET A 153 41.73 23.80 12.55
CA MET A 153 42.98 24.23 11.93
C MET A 153 43.49 25.55 12.51
N SER A 154 44.79 25.60 12.86
CA SER A 154 45.49 26.84 13.20
C SER A 154 45.71 27.71 11.95
N THR A 155 45.71 29.04 12.14
CA THR A 155 45.83 30.10 11.10
C THR A 155 47.08 30.04 10.20
N LYS A 156 48.02 29.10 10.41
CA LYS A 156 49.28 28.99 9.64
C LYS A 156 49.24 27.99 8.47
N LYS A 157 48.13 27.26 8.25
CA LYS A 157 47.98 26.23 7.20
C LYS A 157 46.79 26.47 6.25
N SER A 158 46.27 27.69 6.21
CA SER A 158 44.96 28.02 5.61
C SER A 158 44.94 28.03 4.08
N ASP A 159 46.03 28.36 3.39
CA ASP A 159 45.95 28.78 1.98
C ASP A 159 45.75 27.65 0.96
N LEU A 160 46.21 26.43 1.24
CA LEU A 160 46.10 25.30 0.29
C LEU A 160 44.72 24.61 0.31
N ILE A 161 43.97 24.70 1.42
CA ILE A 161 42.69 24.00 1.60
C ILE A 161 41.50 24.87 1.18
N ILE A 162 41.65 26.20 1.21
CA ILE A 162 40.61 27.12 0.71
C ILE A 162 40.27 26.85 -0.77
N GLN A 163 41.23 26.40 -1.58
CA GLN A 163 40.98 25.97 -2.97
C GLN A 163 40.13 24.70 -3.09
N GLU A 164 40.23 23.74 -2.16
CA GLU A 164 39.42 22.51 -2.21
C GLU A 164 37.96 22.76 -1.79
N VAL A 165 37.72 23.64 -0.81
CA VAL A 165 36.35 23.95 -0.34
C VAL A 165 35.53 24.67 -1.42
N ILE A 166 36.18 25.55 -2.21
CA ILE A 166 35.55 26.25 -3.35
C ILE A 166 35.18 25.27 -4.48
N ALA A 167 35.91 24.17 -4.63
CA ALA A 167 35.63 23.15 -5.64
C ALA A 167 34.40 22.29 -5.31
N PHE A 168 33.96 22.22 -4.05
CA PHE A 168 32.72 21.51 -3.66
C PHE A 168 31.44 22.32 -3.93
N THR A 169 31.57 23.61 -4.24
CA THR A 169 30.44 24.52 -4.49
C THR A 169 30.13 24.79 -5.97
N ASN A 170 30.92 24.23 -6.90
CA ASN A 170 30.69 24.31 -8.36
C ASN A 170 30.21 22.97 -8.94
#